data_AF-A0A0C4FED0-F1
#
_entry.id   AF-A0A0C4FED0-F1
#
_cell.length_a   1.000
_cell.length_b   1.000
_cell.length_c   1.000
_cell.angle_alpha   90.00
_cell.angle_beta   90.00
_cell.angle_gamma   90.00
#
_symmetry.space_group_name_H-M   'P 1'
#
loop_
_entity.id
_entity.type
_entity.pdbx_description
1 polymer ?
#
loop_
_entity_poly.entity_id
_entity_poly.type
_entity_poly.pdbx_seq_one_letter_code
_entity_poly.pdbx_strand_id
1 'polypeptide(L)'
;TARIWDLTTGETKVELRGHEHVVEIAVFAPPESTPAIREMAGIPAPTAQDARNRAPDPAFVATGSRDKTIRIWDCNSGQCLKTL
;
A
#
# COMPACT_ATOMS: atom_id res chain seq x y z
N THR A 1 0.96 7.93 -12.03
CA THR A 1 1.13 7.96 -10.56
C THR A 1 -0.18 7.54 -9.92
N ALA A 2 -0.15 7.00 -8.70
CA ALA A 2 -1.36 6.70 -7.92
C ALA A 2 -1.36 7.50 -6.61
N ARG A 3 -2.54 7.77 -6.03
CA ARG A 3 -2.67 8.59 -4.82
C ARG A 3 -3.68 7.96 -3.86
N ILE A 4 -3.39 8.05 -2.57
CA ILE A 4 -4.29 7.68 -1.48
C ILE A 4 -4.84 8.96 -0.89
N TRP A 5 -6.16 9.01 -0.74
CA TRP A 5 -6.90 10.18 -0.28
C TRP A 5 -7.61 9.86 1.01
N ASP A 6 -7.64 10.81 1.94
CA ASP A 6 -8.60 10.77 3.04
C ASP A 6 -9.95 11.27 2.53
N LEU A 7 -10.98 10.44 2.64
CA LEU A 7 -12.32 10.79 2.18
C LEU A 7 -13.03 11.78 3.12
N THR A 8 -12.56 11.91 4.36
CA THR A 8 -13.13 12.81 5.36
C THR A 8 -12.65 14.24 5.15
N THR A 9 -11.35 14.41 4.89
CA THR A 9 -10.72 15.73 4.72
C THR A 9 -10.58 16.14 3.26
N GLY A 10 -10.62 15.18 2.33
CA GLY A 10 -10.35 15.40 0.90
C GLY A 10 -8.86 15.60 0.60
N GLU A 11 -7.98 15.46 1.58
CA GLU A 11 -6.54 15.64 1.40
C GLU A 11 -5.89 14.38 0.83
N THR A 12 -4.88 14.57 -0.02
CA THR A 12 -4.03 13.46 -0.46
C THR A 12 -3.11 13.08 0.69
N LYS A 13 -3.30 11.88 1.26
CA LYS A 13 -2.43 11.33 2.31
C LYS A 13 -1.06 10.98 1.76
N VAL A 14 -1.04 10.24 0.65
CA VAL A 14 0.18 9.66 0.10
C VAL A 14 0.13 9.64 -1.42
N GLU A 15 1.28 9.86 -2.06
CA GLU A 15 1.44 9.71 -3.50
C GLU A 15 2.43 8.58 -3.83
N LEU A 16 1.94 7.60 -4.59
CA LEU A 16 2.68 6.42 -5.02
C LEU A 16 3.39 6.72 -6.34
N ARG A 17 4.67 7.10 -6.22
CA ARG A 17 5.54 7.48 -7.35
C ARG A 17 6.55 6.38 -7.63
N GLY A 18 6.68 5.99 -8.90
CA GLY A 18 7.68 5.00 -9.33
C GLY A 18 7.33 4.25 -10.60
N HIS A 19 6.05 4.19 -10.99
CA HIS A 19 5.68 3.69 -12.31
C HIS A 19 6.13 4.66 -13.41
N GLU A 20 6.75 4.10 -14.45
CA GLU A 20 7.28 4.86 -15.59
C GLU A 20 6.24 5.04 -16.70
N HIS A 21 5.12 4.31 -16.62
CA HIS A 21 4.01 4.41 -17.54
C HIS A 21 2.67 4.59 -16.80
N VAL A 22 1.61 4.71 -17.59
CA VAL A 22 0.21 4.71 -17.14
C VAL A 22 -0.06 3.52 -16.23
N VAL A 23 -0.52 3.83 -15.02
CA VAL A 23 -1.07 2.87 -14.06
C VAL A 23 -2.49 2.53 -14.50
N GLU A 24 -2.74 1.27 -14.81
CA GLU A 24 -4.05 0.81 -15.28
C GLU A 24 -4.90 0.21 -14.15
N ILE A 25 -4.25 -0.28 -13.10
CA ILE A 25 -4.93 -0.94 -11.97
C ILE A 25 -4.32 -0.51 -10.65
N ALA A 26 -5.20 -0.30 -9.66
CA ALA A 26 -4.85 -0.11 -8.27
C ALA A 26 -5.86 -0.89 -7.41
N VAL A 27 -5.38 -1.70 -6.48
CA VAL A 27 -6.22 -2.53 -5.60
C VAL A 27 -5.69 -2.47 -4.17
N PHE A 28 -6.59 -2.29 -3.21
CA PHE A 28 -6.26 -2.43 -1.80
C PHE A 28 -6.10 -3.90 -1.44
N ALA A 29 -5.04 -4.22 -0.70
CA ALA A 29 -4.80 -5.56 -0.23
C ALA A 29 -5.90 -5.95 0.78
N PRO A 30 -6.57 -7.10 0.62
CA PRO A 30 -7.55 -7.57 1.59
C PRO A 30 -6.85 -7.89 2.93
N PRO A 31 -7.54 -7.75 4.08
CA PRO A 31 -6.91 -7.87 5.39
C PRO A 31 -6.22 -9.23 5.60
N GLU A 32 -6.72 -10.30 4.98
CA GLU A 32 -6.17 -11.66 5.02
C GLU A 32 -4.80 -11.77 4.33
N SER A 33 -4.50 -10.88 3.38
CA SER A 33 -3.22 -10.87 2.64
C SER A 33 -2.11 -10.07 3.37
N THR A 34 -2.49 -9.25 4.35
CA THR A 34 -1.58 -8.45 5.18
C THR A 34 -0.42 -9.24 5.80
N PRO A 35 -0.62 -10.42 6.45
CA PRO A 35 0.49 -11.18 7.04
C PRO A 35 1.51 -11.62 5.99
N ALA A 36 1.06 -12.11 4.83
CA ALA A 36 1.96 -12.55 3.76
C ALA A 36 2.78 -11.39 3.17
N ILE A 37 2.16 -10.21 2.99
CA ILE A 37 2.85 -9.02 2.48
C ILE A 37 3.88 -8.53 3.52
N ARG A 38 3.54 -8.56 4.81
CA ARG A 38 4.46 -8.19 5.90
C ARG A 38 5.67 -9.11 5.98
N GLU A 39 5.45 -10.42 5.89
CA GLU A 39 6.51 -11.41 5.86
C GLU A 39 7.45 -11.17 4.68
N MET A 40 6.89 -10.98 3.48
CA MET A 40 7.67 -10.68 2.27
C MET A 40 8.45 -9.36 2.38
N ALA A 41 7.90 -8.36 3.06
CA ALA A 41 8.53 -7.06 3.27
C ALA A 41 9.52 -7.03 4.46
N GLY A 42 9.64 -8.12 5.23
CA GLY A 42 10.43 -8.14 6.46
C GLY A 42 9.89 -7.21 7.56
N ILE A 43 8.62 -6.81 7.48
CA ILE A 43 7.99 -5.92 8.45
C ILE A 43 7.42 -6.78 9.57
N PRO A 44 7.84 -6.57 10.84
CA PRO A 44 7.31 -7.37 11.94
C PRO A 44 5.79 -7.21 12.06
N ALA A 45 5.14 -8.27 12.55
CA ALA A 45 3.73 -8.21 12.90
C ALA A 45 3.51 -7.07 13.90
N PRO A 46 2.41 -6.29 13.75
CA PRO A 46 2.14 -5.22 14.69
C PRO A 46 1.99 -5.84 16.08
N THR A 47 2.57 -5.21 17.10
CA THR A 47 2.40 -5.71 18.47
C THR A 47 0.92 -5.61 18.85
N ALA A 48 0.48 -6.42 19.83
CA ALA A 48 -0.91 -6.38 20.30
C ALA A 48 -1.35 -4.97 20.76
N GLN A 49 -0.39 -4.13 21.15
CA GLN A 49 -0.60 -2.73 21.51
C GLN A 49 -0.83 -1.85 20.27
N ASP A 50 -0.05 -2.04 19.19
CA ASP A 50 -0.20 -1.31 17.93
C ASP A 50 -1.51 -1.65 17.22
N ALA A 51 -1.92 -2.92 17.27
CA ALA A 51 -3.16 -3.40 16.67
C ALA A 51 -4.41 -2.79 17.32
N ARG A 52 -4.32 -2.41 18.60
CA ARG A 52 -5.43 -1.83 19.37
C ARG A 52 -5.62 -0.32 19.13
N ASN A 53 -4.56 0.37 18.71
CA ASN A 53 -4.57 1.80 18.40
C ASN A 53 -4.73 2.11 16.91
N ARG A 54 -4.50 1.13 16.04
CA ARG A 54 -4.58 1.32 14.59
C ARG A 54 -6.03 1.17 14.13
N ALA A 55 -6.58 2.22 13.53
CA ALA A 55 -7.81 2.16 12.76
C ALA A 55 -7.71 1.04 11.69
N PRO A 56 -8.82 0.54 11.12
CA PRO A 56 -8.81 -0.47 10.05
C PRO A 56 -8.22 0.06 8.71
N ASP A 57 -7.16 0.87 8.77
CA ASP A 57 -6.50 1.46 7.64
C ASP A 57 -5.90 0.36 6.76
N PRO A 58 -6.23 0.35 5.45
CA PRO A 58 -5.72 -0.63 4.52
C PRO A 58 -4.20 -0.54 4.50
N ALA A 59 -3.54 -1.64 4.86
CA ALA A 59 -2.09 -1.61 5.09
C ALA A 59 -1.30 -1.47 3.79
N PHE A 60 -1.79 -2.06 2.70
CA PHE A 60 -1.03 -2.19 1.47
C PHE A 60 -1.90 -1.98 0.23
N VAL A 61 -1.28 -1.48 -0.83
CA VAL A 61 -1.87 -1.33 -2.17
C VAL A 61 -0.98 -2.02 -3.18
N ALA A 62 -1.59 -2.70 -4.15
CA ALA A 62 -0.90 -3.15 -5.35
C ALA A 62 -1.32 -2.29 -6.54
N THR A 63 -0.36 -1.85 -7.35
CA THR A 63 -0.60 -1.15 -8.60
C THR A 63 0.06 -1.86 -9.76
N GLY A 64 -0.64 -1.93 -10.90
CA GLY A 64 -0.13 -2.49 -12.14
C GLY A 64 -0.08 -1.42 -13.23
N SER A 65 0.98 -1.45 -14.02
CA SER A 65 1.28 -0.41 -15.01
C SER A 65 1.72 -1.02 -16.34
N ARG A 66 1.56 -0.24 -17.41
CA ARG A 66 2.09 -0.57 -18.75
C ARG A 66 3.62 -0.56 -18.83
N ASP A 67 4.30 -0.16 -17.77
CA ASP A 67 5.75 -0.36 -17.63
C ASP A 67 6.12 -1.85 -17.41
N LYS A 68 5.13 -2.75 -17.45
CA LYS A 68 5.27 -4.20 -17.26
C LYS A 68 5.68 -4.57 -15.83
N THR A 69 5.43 -3.69 -14.87
CA THR A 69 5.71 -3.95 -13.47
C THR A 69 4.44 -3.91 -12.62
N ILE A 70 4.45 -4.69 -11.55
CA ILE A 70 3.49 -4.59 -10.45
C ILE A 70 4.25 -4.10 -9.23
N ARG A 71 3.77 -3.02 -8.62
CA ARG A 71 4.37 -2.46 -7.40
C ARG A 71 3.44 -2.64 -6.22
N ILE A 72 4.02 -3.08 -5.11
CA ILE A 72 3.33 -3.21 -3.82
C ILE A 72 3.82 -2.08 -2.92
N TRP A 73 2.87 -1.38 -2.34
CA TRP A 73 3.09 -0.16 -1.59
C TRP A 73 2.58 -0.30 -0.17
N ASP A 74 3.28 0.31 0.78
CA ASP A 74 2.73 0.59 2.11
C ASP A 74 1.91 1.89 2.05
N CYS A 75 0.64 1.81 2.43
CA CYS A 75 -0.28 2.94 2.40
C CYS A 75 0.09 4.05 3.39
N ASN A 76 0.81 3.72 4.46
CA ASN A 76 1.14 4.68 5.51
C ASN A 76 2.39 5.49 5.17
N SER A 77 3.43 4.81 4.68
CA SER A 77 4.70 5.46 4.34
C SER A 77 4.81 5.89 2.89
N GLY A 78 3.98 5.34 1.99
CA GLY A 78 4.13 5.50 0.54
C GLY A 78 5.32 4.78 -0.06
N GLN A 79 6.01 3.94 0.72
CA GLN A 79 7.17 3.21 0.24
C GLN A 79 6.78 2.05 -0.66
N CYS A 80 7.53 1.89 -1.75
CA CYS A 80 7.45 0.72 -2.60
C CYS A 80 8.16 -0.45 -1.90
N LEU A 81 7.40 -1.41 -1.41
CA LEU A 81 7.91 -2.61 -0.72
C LEU A 81 8.50 -3.61 -1.71
N LYS A 82 7.85 -3.77 -2.87
CA LYS A 82 8.27 -4.73 -3.89
C LYS A 82 7.88 -4.23 -5.27
N THR A 83 8.75 -4.50 -6.24
CA THR A 83 8.44 -4.41 -7.68
C THR A 83 8.57 -5.81 -8.25
N LEU A 84 7.54 -6.27 -8.96
CA LEU A 84 7.48 -7.51 -9.72
C LEU A 84 7.48 -7.21 -11.21
#